data_AF-A0AB73KVJ1-F1
#
_entry.id   AF-A0AB73KVJ1-F1
#
_cell.length_a   1.000
_cell.length_b   1.000
_cell.length_c   1.000
_cell.angle_alpha   90.00
_cell.angle_beta   90.00
_cell.angle_gamma   90.00
#
_symmetry.space_group_name_H-M   'P 1'
#
loop_
_entity.id
_entity.type
_entity.pdbx_description
1 polymer ?
#
loop_
_entity_poly.entity_id
_entity_poly.type
_entity_poly.pdbx_seq_one_letter_code
_entity_poly.pdbx_strand_id
1 'polypeptide(L)'
;MVWLNQWGLPMSVSGWKQVFADANARCRAQGVAVRATPHVLRHSYAVTTLELLWRGHLQVLGEMNGEQRLTYQRVFGDPLNWVRIRLGHRSATTTAIYLNPRELHQTGEKSQVTWSRRETEGFLSLYKLAA
;
A
#
# COMPACT_ATOMS: atom_id res chain seq x y z
N MET A 1 -3.84 -19.89 -16.27
CA MET A 1 -2.88 -19.73 -15.15
C MET A 1 -1.49 -19.58 -15.76
N VAL A 2 -0.71 -18.55 -15.38
CA VAL A 2 0.48 -18.11 -16.14
C VAL A 2 1.82 -18.63 -15.58
N TRP A 3 1.83 -19.18 -14.37
CA TRP A 3 3.08 -19.55 -13.67
C TRP A 3 3.21 -21.07 -13.49
N LEU A 4 4.28 -21.63 -14.03
CA LEU A 4 4.59 -23.06 -14.00
C LEU A 4 5.87 -23.33 -13.20
N ASN A 5 5.97 -24.50 -12.59
CA ASN A 5 7.21 -25.02 -12.02
C ASN A 5 8.07 -25.69 -13.11
N GLN A 6 9.25 -26.18 -12.73
CA GLN A 6 10.19 -26.85 -13.65
C GLN A 6 9.64 -28.11 -14.34
N TRP A 7 8.52 -28.67 -13.85
CA TRP A 7 7.84 -29.83 -14.41
C TRP A 7 6.65 -29.45 -15.31
N GLY A 8 6.46 -28.15 -15.60
CA GLY A 8 5.33 -27.66 -16.38
C GLY A 8 3.99 -27.69 -15.63
N LEU A 9 4.00 -27.94 -14.31
CA LEU A 9 2.81 -27.94 -13.47
C LEU A 9 2.56 -26.56 -12.86
N PRO A 10 1.30 -26.24 -12.50
CA PRO A 10 0.96 -25.06 -11.72
C PRO A 10 1.90 -24.78 -10.53
N MET A 11 2.41 -23.55 -10.43
CA MET A 11 3.21 -23.13 -9.29
C MET A 11 2.37 -23.13 -7.99
N SER A 12 2.88 -23.79 -6.95
CA SER A 12 2.25 -23.81 -5.63
C SER A 12 2.64 -22.59 -4.78
N VAL A 13 1.89 -22.34 -3.70
CA VAL A 13 2.22 -21.29 -2.72
C VAL A 13 3.57 -21.58 -2.04
N SER A 14 3.87 -22.84 -1.72
CA SER A 14 5.16 -23.21 -1.13
C SER A 14 6.31 -23.00 -2.11
N GLY A 15 6.11 -23.29 -3.40
CA GLY A 15 7.08 -23.00 -4.46
C GLY A 15 7.41 -21.51 -4.52
N TRP A 16 6.40 -20.64 -4.50
CA TRP A 16 6.62 -19.19 -4.42
C TRP A 16 7.37 -18.76 -3.16
N LYS A 17 7.04 -19.33 -1.99
CA LYS A 17 7.79 -19.04 -0.76
C LYS A 17 9.28 -19.39 -0.90
N GLN A 18 9.59 -20.52 -1.53
CA GLN A 18 10.96 -20.94 -1.77
C GLN A 18 11.70 -19.98 -2.72
N VAL A 19 11.07 -19.58 -3.84
CA VAL A 19 11.64 -18.60 -4.77
C VAL A 19 12.07 -17.31 -4.06
N PHE A 20 11.22 -16.79 -3.16
CA PHE A 20 11.55 -15.62 -2.36
C PHE A 20 12.64 -15.89 -1.32
N ALA A 21 12.63 -17.06 -0.67
CA ALA A 21 13.67 -17.43 0.28
C ALA A 21 15.05 -17.46 -0.39
N ASP A 22 15.15 -18.07 -1.58
CA ASP A 22 16.38 -18.16 -2.36
C ASP A 22 16.84 -16.79 -2.84
N ALA A 23 15.91 -15.94 -3.31
CA ALA A 23 16.22 -14.57 -3.69
C ALA A 23 16.76 -13.74 -2.52
N ASN A 24 16.12 -13.82 -1.36
CA ASN A 24 16.58 -13.15 -0.15
C ASN A 24 17.97 -13.65 0.29
N ALA A 25 18.25 -14.95 0.14
CA ALA A 25 19.57 -15.52 0.44
C ALA A 25 20.66 -14.96 -0.49
N ARG A 26 20.36 -14.84 -1.80
CA ARG A 26 21.27 -14.21 -2.75
C ARG A 26 21.54 -12.74 -2.40
N CYS A 27 20.51 -11.96 -2.06
CA CYS A 27 20.69 -10.56 -1.62
C CYS A 27 21.61 -10.47 -0.41
N ARG A 28 21.39 -11.31 0.62
CA ARG A 28 22.25 -11.36 1.81
C ARG A 28 23.70 -11.71 1.49
N ALA A 29 23.92 -12.71 0.62
CA ALA A 29 25.27 -13.10 0.21
C ALA A 29 26.01 -11.97 -0.53
N GLN A 30 25.28 -11.07 -1.19
CA GLN A 30 25.81 -9.89 -1.88
C GLN A 30 25.84 -8.63 -1.00
N GLY A 31 25.55 -8.73 0.30
CA GLY A 31 25.50 -7.57 1.21
C GLY A 31 24.36 -6.59 0.93
N VAL A 32 23.35 -6.97 0.13
CA VAL A 32 22.18 -6.15 -0.15
C VAL A 32 21.17 -6.31 0.98
N ALA A 33 20.93 -5.24 1.73
CA ALA A 33 19.99 -5.18 2.85
C ALA A 33 18.53 -5.12 2.36
N VAL A 34 18.08 -6.16 1.65
CA VAL A 34 16.69 -6.28 1.19
C VAL A 34 16.16 -7.67 1.54
N ARG A 35 14.97 -7.68 2.15
CA ARG A 35 14.20 -8.90 2.41
C ARG A 35 12.75 -8.68 2.00
N ALA A 36 12.22 -9.58 1.18
CA ALA A 36 10.84 -9.53 0.73
C ALA A 36 10.12 -10.89 0.89
N THR A 37 8.80 -10.82 1.03
CA THR A 37 7.90 -11.97 0.87
C THR A 37 6.74 -11.54 -0.04
N PRO A 38 6.00 -12.47 -0.68
CA PRO A 38 4.86 -12.11 -1.52
C PRO A 38 3.85 -11.21 -0.80
N HIS A 39 3.59 -11.48 0.49
CA HIS A 39 2.65 -10.69 1.28
C HIS A 39 3.19 -9.30 1.62
N VAL A 40 4.49 -9.20 1.95
CA VAL A 40 5.14 -7.90 2.19
C VAL A 40 5.13 -7.06 0.92
N LEU A 41 5.38 -7.62 -0.27
CA LEU A 41 5.29 -6.87 -1.52
C LEU A 41 3.88 -6.35 -1.81
N ARG A 42 2.84 -7.15 -1.51
CA ARG A 42 1.45 -6.68 -1.58
C ARG A 42 1.20 -5.51 -0.63
N HIS A 43 1.77 -5.56 0.57
CA HIS A 43 1.69 -4.46 1.53
C HIS A 43 2.41 -3.21 1.03
N SER A 44 3.64 -3.34 0.51
CA SER A 44 4.40 -2.24 -0.08
C SER A 44 3.65 -1.60 -1.25
N TYR A 45 3.07 -2.39 -2.15
CA TYR A 45 2.22 -1.89 -3.23
C TYR A 45 1.06 -1.04 -2.68
N ALA A 46 0.37 -1.51 -1.64
CA ALA A 46 -0.75 -0.79 -1.05
C ALA A 46 -0.30 0.56 -0.48
N VAL A 47 0.71 0.58 0.37
CA VAL A 47 1.20 1.79 1.04
C VAL A 47 1.76 2.81 0.03
N THR A 48 2.65 2.38 -0.86
CA THR A 48 3.27 3.28 -1.84
C THR A 48 2.25 3.84 -2.83
N THR A 49 1.32 3.02 -3.32
CA THR A 49 0.27 3.50 -4.23
C THR A 49 -0.66 4.49 -3.53
N LEU A 50 -1.08 4.17 -2.31
CA LEU A 50 -1.96 5.03 -1.53
C LEU A 50 -1.30 6.39 -1.31
N GLU A 51 -0.02 6.40 -0.94
CA GLU A 51 0.77 7.61 -0.78
C GLU A 51 0.86 8.43 -2.08
N LEU A 52 1.18 7.80 -3.21
CA LEU A 52 1.30 8.49 -4.51
C LEU A 52 -0.03 9.11 -4.93
N LEU A 53 -1.13 8.35 -4.82
CA LEU A 53 -2.47 8.85 -5.10
C LEU A 53 -2.81 10.03 -4.17
N TRP A 54 -2.43 9.95 -2.89
CA TRP A 54 -2.68 11.03 -1.94
C TRP A 54 -1.89 12.30 -2.23
N ARG A 55 -0.60 12.18 -2.56
CA ARG A 55 0.25 13.33 -2.92
C ARG A 55 -0.33 14.06 -4.13
N GLY A 56 -0.75 13.32 -5.16
CA GLY A 56 -1.45 13.89 -6.31
C GLY A 56 -2.78 14.53 -5.94
N HIS A 57 -3.56 13.90 -5.07
CA HIS A 57 -4.85 14.43 -4.61
C HIS A 57 -4.68 15.74 -3.81
N LEU A 58 -3.72 15.80 -2.87
CA LEU A 58 -3.46 16.99 -2.05
C LEU A 58 -2.93 18.17 -2.84
N GLN A 59 -2.06 17.95 -3.83
CA GLN A 59 -1.61 19.01 -4.74
C GLN A 59 -2.78 19.68 -5.46
N VAL A 60 -3.76 18.89 -5.90
CA VAL A 60 -4.92 19.41 -6.63
C VAL A 60 -5.97 20.01 -5.69
N LEU A 61 -6.18 19.45 -4.51
CA LEU A 61 -7.18 19.93 -3.56
C LEU A 61 -6.77 21.19 -2.78
N GLY A 62 -5.47 21.49 -2.68
CA GLY A 62 -4.96 22.62 -1.91
C GLY A 62 -5.48 23.98 -2.40
N GLU A 63 -5.80 24.08 -3.68
CA GLU A 63 -6.32 25.30 -4.32
C GLU A 63 -7.86 25.33 -4.38
N MET A 64 -8.54 24.25 -3.95
CA MET A 64 -9.96 24.05 -4.11
C MET A 64 -10.77 24.35 -2.84
N ASN A 65 -11.94 24.96 -3.00
CA ASN A 65 -12.95 25.14 -1.95
C ASN A 65 -13.72 23.82 -1.65
N GLY A 66 -14.50 23.77 -0.58
CA GLY A 66 -15.16 22.53 -0.11
C GLY A 66 -16.01 21.80 -1.18
N GLU A 67 -16.80 22.52 -1.99
CA GLU A 67 -17.61 21.92 -3.06
C GLU A 67 -16.76 21.38 -4.21
N GLN A 68 -15.69 22.10 -4.57
CA GLN A 68 -14.73 21.65 -5.58
C GLN A 68 -14.03 20.37 -5.13
N ARG A 69 -13.69 20.23 -3.84
CA ARG A 69 -13.08 19.00 -3.30
C ARG A 69 -14.02 17.79 -3.39
N LEU A 70 -15.30 17.97 -3.01
CA LEU A 70 -16.31 16.90 -3.10
C LEU A 70 -16.56 16.48 -4.56
N THR A 71 -16.61 17.46 -5.48
CA THR A 71 -16.76 17.20 -6.91
C THR A 71 -15.56 16.45 -7.47
N TYR A 72 -14.34 16.88 -7.10
CA TYR A 72 -13.10 16.22 -7.49
C TYR A 72 -13.06 14.75 -7.02
N GLN A 73 -13.44 14.47 -5.78
CA GLN A 73 -13.53 13.10 -5.26
C GLN A 73 -14.58 12.25 -5.99
N ARG A 74 -15.71 12.83 -6.41
CA ARG A 74 -16.73 12.10 -7.20
C ARG A 74 -16.25 11.76 -8.60
N VAL A 75 -15.51 12.66 -9.23
CA VAL A 75 -15.02 12.50 -10.62
C VAL A 75 -13.79 11.60 -10.68
N PHE A 76 -12.83 11.81 -9.78
CA PHE A 76 -11.53 11.11 -9.81
C PHE A 76 -11.43 9.95 -8.81
N GLY A 77 -12.40 9.83 -7.90
CA GLY A 77 -12.53 8.74 -6.94
C GLY A 77 -11.80 8.96 -5.61
N ASP A 78 -12.18 8.15 -4.62
CA ASP A 78 -11.50 8.03 -3.34
C ASP A 78 -10.25 7.15 -3.48
N PRO A 79 -9.03 7.66 -3.20
CA PRO A 79 -7.80 6.89 -3.28
C PRO A 79 -7.80 5.61 -2.42
N LEU A 80 -8.47 5.63 -1.26
CA LEU A 80 -8.57 4.44 -0.42
C LEU A 80 -9.43 3.36 -1.07
N ASN A 81 -10.59 3.73 -1.62
CA ASN A 81 -11.44 2.83 -2.39
C ASN A 81 -10.74 2.33 -3.66
N TRP A 82 -9.90 3.15 -4.32
CA TRP A 82 -9.11 2.74 -5.47
C TRP A 82 -8.18 1.58 -5.10
N VAL A 83 -7.41 1.72 -4.01
CA VAL A 83 -6.52 0.65 -3.52
C VAL A 83 -7.33 -0.56 -3.05
N ARG A 84 -8.45 -0.37 -2.36
CA ARG A 84 -9.35 -1.45 -1.91
C ARG A 84 -9.77 -2.37 -3.06
N ILE A 85 -10.22 -1.79 -4.17
CA ILE A 85 -10.67 -2.54 -5.35
C ILE A 85 -9.52 -3.34 -5.96
N ARG A 86 -8.33 -2.75 -6.08
CA ARG A 86 -7.15 -3.39 -6.72
C ARG A 86 -6.55 -4.48 -5.85
N LEU A 87 -6.63 -4.33 -4.54
CA LEU A 87 -6.30 -5.39 -3.61
C LEU A 87 -7.39 -6.48 -3.55
N GLY A 88 -8.61 -6.21 -4.01
CA GLY A 88 -9.73 -7.14 -3.88
C GLY A 88 -10.23 -7.26 -2.44
N HIS A 89 -10.10 -6.20 -1.65
CA HIS A 89 -10.59 -6.17 -0.28
C HIS A 89 -12.12 -5.96 -0.25
N ARG A 90 -12.80 -6.85 0.48
CA ARG A 90 -14.26 -6.75 0.69
C ARG A 90 -14.64 -5.49 1.47
N SER A 91 -13.85 -5.14 2.49
CA SER A 91 -14.14 -4.03 3.40
C SER A 91 -13.14 -2.88 3.26
N ALA A 92 -13.65 -1.65 3.35
CA ALA A 92 -12.81 -0.45 3.46
C ALA A 92 -11.97 -0.47 4.74
N THR A 93 -12.51 -1.01 5.85
CA THR A 93 -11.80 -1.16 7.12
C THR A 93 -10.53 -2.01 6.99
N THR A 94 -10.57 -3.08 6.19
CA THR A 94 -9.38 -3.91 5.90
C THR A 94 -8.31 -3.13 5.14
N THR A 95 -8.71 -2.15 4.33
CA THR A 95 -7.78 -1.30 3.56
C THR A 95 -7.29 -0.11 4.37
N ALA A 96 -8.09 0.35 5.34
CA ALA A 96 -7.73 1.44 6.24
C ALA A 96 -6.47 1.17 7.08
N ILE A 97 -6.04 -0.10 7.19
CA ILE A 97 -4.77 -0.47 7.84
C ILE A 97 -3.54 0.22 7.22
N TYR A 98 -3.63 0.65 5.96
CA TYR A 98 -2.53 1.31 5.25
C TYR A 98 -2.44 2.82 5.51
N LEU A 99 -3.40 3.40 6.25
CA LEU A 99 -3.47 4.84 6.52
C LEU A 99 -2.48 5.32 7.58
N ASN A 100 -2.09 4.43 8.49
CA ASN A 100 -1.11 4.70 9.54
C ASN A 100 0.08 3.75 9.40
N PRO A 101 0.98 3.96 8.42
CA PRO A 101 2.11 3.06 8.19
C PRO A 101 3.02 2.94 9.42
N ARG A 102 3.09 3.98 10.26
CA ARG A 102 3.95 4.01 11.46
C ARG A 102 3.64 2.89 12.49
N GLU A 103 2.40 2.44 12.61
CA GLU A 103 2.05 1.38 13.59
C GLU A 103 2.49 -0.02 13.14
N LEU A 104 2.74 -0.23 11.85
CA LEU A 104 3.19 -1.51 11.29
C LEU A 104 4.72 -1.63 11.15
N HIS A 105 5.46 -0.52 11.26
CA HIS A 105 6.92 -0.46 11.03
C HIS A 105 7.80 -0.70 12.28
N GLN A 106 7.26 -1.15 13.41
CA GLN A 106 8.07 -1.42 14.63
C GLN A 106 8.96 -2.69 14.55
N THR A 107 9.14 -3.28 13.37
CA THR A 107 10.20 -4.27 13.11
C THR A 107 11.22 -3.73 12.11
N GLY A 108 11.96 -2.71 12.57
CA GLY A 108 13.35 -2.45 12.21
C GLY A 108 13.71 -2.28 10.73
N GLU A 109 13.30 -1.17 10.09
CA GLU A 109 14.14 -0.47 9.08
C GLU A 109 13.58 0.94 8.81
N LYS A 110 14.48 1.92 8.60
CA LYS A 110 14.12 3.34 8.43
C LYS A 110 13.41 3.55 7.09
N SER A 111 12.08 3.69 7.11
CA SER A 111 11.31 4.17 5.95
C SER A 111 11.27 5.69 5.92
N GLN A 112 11.65 6.26 4.77
CA GLN A 112 11.77 7.70 4.46
C GLN A 112 10.44 8.48 4.42
N VAL A 113 9.33 7.94 4.95
CA VAL A 113 8.03 8.62 4.91
C VAL A 113 7.38 8.57 6.29
N THR A 114 7.71 9.55 7.11
CA THR A 114 7.16 9.73 8.45
C THR A 114 6.10 10.84 8.44
N TRP A 115 4.83 10.50 8.17
CA TRP A 115 3.67 11.41 8.31
C TRP A 115 3.54 11.96 9.73
N SER A 116 3.39 13.26 9.95
CA SER A 116 3.23 13.81 11.30
C SER A 116 1.87 13.44 11.90
N ARG A 117 1.78 13.32 13.23
CA ARG A 117 0.54 12.96 13.94
C ARG A 117 -0.65 13.91 13.62
N ARG A 118 -0.36 15.18 13.32
CA ARG A 118 -1.39 16.16 12.93
C ARG A 118 -1.98 15.87 11.54
N GLU A 119 -1.16 15.35 10.62
CA GLU A 119 -1.59 15.01 9.26
C GLU A 119 -2.48 13.76 9.27
N THR A 120 -2.15 12.77 10.11
CA THR A 120 -2.97 11.57 10.31
C THR A 120 -4.31 11.85 11.00
N GLU A 121 -4.38 12.83 11.91
CA GLU A 121 -5.62 13.22 12.59
C GLU A 121 -6.56 14.02 11.65
N GLY A 122 -6.02 14.98 10.89
CA GLY A 122 -6.79 15.69 9.86
C GLY A 122 -7.29 14.75 8.75
N PHE A 123 -6.50 13.73 8.42
CA PHE A 123 -6.87 12.66 7.50
C PHE A 123 -8.07 11.85 7.99
N LEU A 124 -8.04 11.35 9.23
CA LEU A 124 -9.14 10.57 9.80
C LEU A 124 -10.41 11.42 9.94
N SER A 125 -10.27 12.73 10.14
CA SER A 125 -11.38 13.68 10.18
C SER A 125 -12.11 13.79 8.83
N LEU A 126 -11.39 13.81 7.70
CA LEU A 126 -12.01 13.88 6.37
C LEU A 126 -12.91 12.67 6.06
N TYR A 127 -12.51 11.47 6.50
CA TYR A 127 -13.32 10.26 6.31
C TYR A 127 -14.44 10.10 7.34
N LYS A 128 -14.29 10.66 8.55
CA LYS A 128 -15.37 10.70 9.55
C LYS A 128 -16.47 11.70 9.21
N LEU A 129 -16.16 12.75 8.45
CA LEU A 129 -17.14 13.75 7.99
C LEU A 129 -17.89 13.31 6.72
N ALA A 130 -17.42 12.26 6.03
CA ALA A 130 -18.02 11.73 4.82
C ALA A 130 -18.87 10.46 5.04
N ALA A 131 -19.11 10.07 6.29
CA ALA A 131 -19.94 8.95 6.73
C ALA A 131 -21.13 9.47 7.56
#